data_AF-T1AP00-F1
#
_entry.id   AF-T1AP00-F1
#
_cell.length_a   1.000
_cell.length_b   1.000
_cell.length_c   1.000
_cell.angle_alpha   90.00
_cell.angle_beta   90.00
_cell.angle_gamma   90.00
#
_symmetry.space_group_name_H-M   'P 1'
#
loop_
_entity.id
_entity.type
_entity.pdbx_description
1 polymer ?
#
loop_
_entity_poly.entity_id
_entity_poly.type
_entity_poly.pdbx_seq_one_letter_code
_entity_poly.pdbx_strand_id
1 'polypeptide(L)'
;MIDRLKGRDPARNLDSTTDASYLEVLRELVAHLRQNRTQLREEWARRIMGAKFLTAMTNDEILAECSAVYDNYLGALETGSIEALEAYARDLS
;
A
#
# COMPACT_ATOMS: atom_id res chain seq x y z
N MET A 1 19.98 -11.09 -50.35
CA MET A 1 19.72 -12.05 -49.25
C MET A 1 19.89 -11.28 -47.95
N ILE A 2 18.80 -10.64 -47.50
CA ILE A 2 18.78 -9.75 -46.32
C ILE A 2 18.56 -10.65 -45.11
N ASP A 3 19.58 -10.82 -44.28
CA ASP A 3 19.40 -11.42 -42.96
C ASP A 3 19.22 -10.32 -41.91
N ARG A 4 18.14 -10.43 -41.14
CA ARG A 4 17.63 -9.42 -40.23
C ARG A 4 18.34 -9.56 -38.89
N LEU A 5 19.42 -8.80 -38.68
CA LEU A 5 19.86 -8.45 -37.34
C LEU A 5 18.87 -7.44 -36.73
N LYS A 6 17.74 -7.96 -36.28
CA LYS A 6 16.77 -7.24 -35.47
C LYS A 6 17.46 -6.92 -34.14
N GLY A 7 17.74 -5.63 -33.91
CA GLY A 7 18.40 -5.13 -32.72
C GLY A 7 17.73 -5.67 -31.44
N ARG A 8 18.52 -6.40 -30.65
CA ARG A 8 18.19 -6.70 -29.27
C ARG A 8 18.59 -5.49 -28.46
N ASP A 9 17.63 -4.61 -28.19
CA ASP A 9 17.84 -3.37 -27.46
C ASP A 9 18.19 -3.71 -25.99
N PRO A 10 19.43 -3.46 -25.52
CA PRO A 10 19.85 -3.83 -24.17
C PRO A 10 19.14 -3.01 -23.09
N ALA A 11 18.61 -1.83 -23.43
CA ALA A 11 17.86 -0.97 -22.52
C ALA A 11 16.55 -1.61 -22.04
N ARG A 12 15.89 -2.44 -22.87
CA ARG A 12 14.63 -3.11 -22.52
C ARG A 12 14.79 -4.16 -21.42
N ASN A 13 16.01 -4.63 -21.16
CA ASN A 13 16.30 -5.67 -20.16
C ASN A 13 16.67 -5.08 -18.78
N LEU A 14 17.15 -3.83 -18.74
CA LEU A 14 17.47 -3.11 -17.50
C LEU A 14 16.19 -2.67 -16.76
N ASP A 15 15.18 -2.24 -17.51
CA ASP A 15 13.87 -1.80 -17.01
C ASP A 15 13.12 -2.96 -16.32
N SER A 16 13.10 -4.13 -16.98
CA SER A 16 12.43 -5.33 -16.47
C SER A 16 13.05 -5.91 -15.20
N THR A 17 14.37 -5.73 -15.01
CA THR A 17 15.08 -6.21 -13.82
C THR A 17 14.79 -5.30 -12.61
N THR A 18 14.67 -4.00 -12.86
CA THR A 18 14.32 -3.01 -11.82
C THR A 18 12.88 -3.19 -11.37
N ASP A 19 11.94 -3.39 -12.31
CA ASP A 19 10.54 -3.68 -12.00
C ASP A 19 10.38 -4.98 -11.22
N ALA A 20 11.12 -6.04 -11.59
CA ALA A 20 11.08 -7.31 -10.86
C ALA A 20 11.57 -7.16 -9.41
N SER A 21 12.67 -6.43 -9.20
CA SER A 21 13.20 -6.15 -7.87
C SER A 21 12.25 -5.27 -7.03
N TYR A 22 11.64 -4.26 -7.66
CA TYR A 22 10.62 -3.43 -7.00
C TYR A 22 9.41 -4.23 -6.55
N LEU A 23 8.90 -5.12 -7.41
CA LEU A 23 7.76 -5.99 -7.08
C LEU A 23 8.09 -6.99 -5.97
N GLU A 24 9.33 -7.47 -5.90
CA GLU A 24 9.80 -8.34 -4.83
C GLU A 24 9.80 -7.60 -3.48
N VAL A 25 10.39 -6.40 -3.43
CA VAL A 25 10.38 -5.55 -2.23
C VAL A 25 8.95 -5.18 -1.82
N LEU A 26 8.07 -4.87 -2.77
CA LEU A 26 6.68 -4.55 -2.48
C LEU A 26 5.94 -5.75 -1.87
N ARG A 27 6.17 -6.97 -2.39
CA ARG A 27 5.60 -8.20 -1.82
C ARG A 27 6.10 -8.47 -0.40
N GLU A 28 7.40 -8.31 -0.17
CA GLU A 28 7.98 -8.46 1.17
C GLU A 28 7.42 -7.42 2.14
N LEU A 29 7.26 -6.18 1.70
CA LEU A 29 6.64 -5.11 2.49
C LEU A 29 5.20 -5.47 2.86
N VAL A 30 4.38 -5.87 1.89
CA VAL A 30 2.98 -6.28 2.14
C VAL A 30 2.92 -7.46 3.10
N ALA A 31 3.79 -8.46 2.94
CA ALA A 31 3.88 -9.60 3.84
C ALA A 31 4.24 -9.17 5.27
N HIS A 32 5.23 -8.29 5.42
CA HIS A 32 5.63 -7.75 6.71
C HIS A 32 4.51 -6.95 7.38
N LEU A 33 3.82 -6.09 6.62
CA LEU A 33 2.69 -5.30 7.12
C LEU A 33 1.50 -6.18 7.54
N ARG A 34 1.25 -7.29 6.82
CA ARG A 34 0.24 -8.29 7.22
C ARG A 34 0.63 -8.99 8.52
N GLN A 35 1.87 -9.46 8.60
CA GLN A 35 2.37 -10.19 9.76
C GLN A 35 2.29 -9.34 11.04
N ASN A 36 2.54 -8.02 10.92
CA ASN A 36 2.58 -7.10 12.05
C ASN A 36 1.29 -6.26 12.20
N ARG A 37 0.20 -6.63 11.50
CA ARG A 37 -1.03 -5.81 11.36
C ARG A 37 -1.58 -5.30 12.68
N THR A 38 -1.71 -6.16 13.69
CA THR A 38 -2.28 -5.77 14.99
C THR A 38 -1.44 -4.69 15.67
N GLN A 39 -0.13 -4.93 15.81
CA GLN A 39 0.79 -3.99 16.45
C GLN A 39 0.86 -2.64 15.72
N LEU A 40 0.90 -2.68 14.38
CA LEU A 40 1.01 -1.47 13.57
C LEU A 40 -0.25 -0.60 13.67
N ARG A 41 -1.44 -1.21 13.74
CA ARG A 41 -2.70 -0.48 13.94
C ARG A 41 -2.79 0.19 15.30
N GLU A 42 -2.38 -0.51 16.35
CA GLU A 42 -2.37 0.05 17.71
C GLU A 42 -1.43 1.24 17.82
N GLU A 43 -0.23 1.13 17.22
CA GLU A 43 0.73 2.25 17.17
C GLU A 43 0.17 3.41 16.36
N TRP A 44 -0.46 3.14 15.22
CA TRP A 44 -1.06 4.19 14.39
C TRP A 44 -2.18 4.93 15.13
N ALA A 45 -3.11 4.18 15.76
CA ALA A 45 -4.18 4.77 16.56
C ALA A 45 -3.62 5.61 17.71
N ARG A 46 -2.62 5.10 18.45
CA ARG A 46 -1.95 5.87 19.50
C ARG A 46 -1.37 7.19 18.99
N ARG A 47 -0.73 7.20 17.81
CA ARG A 47 -0.16 8.43 17.21
C ARG A 47 -1.25 9.42 16.80
N ILE A 48 -2.33 8.96 16.17
CA ILE A 48 -3.45 9.82 15.76
C ILE A 48 -4.14 10.43 16.98
N MET A 49 -4.42 9.62 17.99
CA MET A 49 -5.02 10.09 19.25
C MET A 49 -4.11 11.10 19.97
N GLY A 50 -2.80 10.83 20.02
CA GLY A 50 -1.81 11.72 20.59
C GLY A 50 -1.72 13.08 19.88
N ALA A 51 -1.96 13.11 18.58
CA ALA A 51 -1.95 14.34 17.78
C ALA A 51 -3.23 15.18 17.89
N LYS A 52 -4.28 14.68 18.57
CA LYS A 52 -5.55 15.39 18.81
C LYS A 52 -6.25 15.91 17.55
N PHE A 53 -6.10 15.24 16.41
CA PHE A 53 -6.79 15.63 15.17
C PHE A 53 -8.27 15.22 15.11
N LEU A 54 -8.68 14.24 15.93
CA LEU A 54 -10.01 13.62 15.88
C LEU A 54 -10.79 13.78 17.20
N THR A 55 -10.72 14.94 17.86
CA THR A 55 -11.30 15.14 19.21
C THR A 55 -12.83 15.03 19.28
N ALA A 56 -13.51 15.05 18.13
CA ALA A 56 -14.96 14.86 18.04
C ALA A 56 -15.38 13.38 18.05
N MET A 57 -14.43 12.45 17.86
CA MET A 57 -14.68 11.02 17.81
C MET A 57 -14.32 10.37 19.14
N THR A 58 -15.06 9.34 19.51
CA THR A 58 -14.73 8.44 20.62
C THR A 58 -13.50 7.61 20.31
N ASN A 59 -12.85 7.04 21.33
CA ASN A 59 -11.69 6.17 21.13
C ASN A 59 -12.01 4.96 20.26
N ASP A 60 -13.20 4.37 20.43
CA ASP A 60 -13.62 3.19 19.66
C ASP A 60 -13.84 3.54 18.19
N GLU A 61 -14.43 4.71 17.90
CA GLU A 61 -14.57 5.22 16.54
C GLU A 61 -13.19 5.50 15.91
N ILE A 62 -12.25 6.11 16.64
CA ILE A 62 -10.88 6.32 16.15
C ILE A 62 -10.19 4.98 15.84
N LEU A 63 -10.35 3.97 16.70
CA LEU A 63 -9.76 2.64 16.49
C LEU A 63 -10.37 1.93 15.27
N ALA A 64 -11.68 2.05 15.08
CA ALA A 64 -12.38 1.50 13.93
C ALA A 64 -11.91 2.18 12.62
N GLU A 65 -11.84 3.51 12.60
CA GLU A 65 -11.38 4.25 11.43
C GLU A 65 -9.91 3.97 11.12
N CYS A 66 -9.03 4.00 12.12
CA CYS A 66 -7.60 3.69 11.91
C CYS A 66 -7.41 2.27 11.36
N SER A 67 -8.25 1.33 11.80
CA SER A 67 -8.25 -0.04 11.27
C SER A 67 -8.70 -0.08 9.81
N ALA A 68 -9.79 0.60 9.46
CA ALA A 68 -10.32 0.65 8.10
C ALA A 68 -9.31 1.31 7.13
N VAL A 69 -8.77 2.46 7.51
CA VAL A 69 -7.73 3.17 6.74
C VAL A 69 -6.53 2.25 6.52
N TYR A 70 -6.03 1.55 7.54
CA TYR A 70 -4.90 0.63 7.40
C TYR A 70 -5.16 -0.51 6.42
N ASP A 71 -6.31 -1.18 6.52
CA ASP A 71 -6.63 -2.26 5.58
C ASP A 71 -6.73 -1.76 4.15
N ASN A 72 -7.34 -0.60 3.92
CA ASN A 72 -7.49 -0.05 2.58
C ASN A 72 -6.14 0.35 1.96
N TYR A 73 -5.23 0.94 2.73
CA TYR A 73 -3.87 1.21 2.27
C TYR A 73 -3.08 -0.07 1.97
N LEU A 74 -3.19 -1.08 2.83
CA LEU A 74 -2.51 -2.35 2.61
C LEU A 74 -3.04 -3.06 1.36
N GLY A 75 -4.36 -3.04 1.14
CA GLY A 75 -4.98 -3.56 -0.07
C GLY A 75 -4.51 -2.84 -1.33
N ALA A 76 -4.33 -1.52 -1.27
CA ALA A 76 -3.82 -0.76 -2.41
C ALA A 76 -2.35 -1.08 -2.74
N LEU A 77 -1.51 -1.26 -1.73
CA LEU A 77 -0.13 -1.72 -1.93
C LEU A 77 -0.06 -3.13 -2.53
N GLU A 78 -0.94 -4.03 -2.10
CA GLU A 78 -0.96 -5.41 -2.57
C GLU A 78 -1.47 -5.55 -4.01
N THR A 79 -2.48 -4.76 -4.37
CA THR A 79 -3.14 -4.86 -5.68
C THR A 79 -2.58 -3.88 -6.71
N GLY A 80 -1.88 -2.84 -6.26
CA GLY A 80 -1.51 -1.69 -7.09
C GLY A 80 -2.69 -0.80 -7.49
N SER A 81 -3.86 -0.95 -6.84
CA SER A 81 -5.10 -0.23 -7.15
C SER A 81 -5.60 0.57 -5.95
N ILE A 82 -6.07 1.79 -6.18
CA ILE A 82 -6.63 2.65 -5.12
C ILE A 82 -8.17 2.57 -5.01
N GLU A 83 -8.82 1.71 -5.80
CA GLU A 83 -10.29 1.64 -5.88
C GLU A 83 -10.95 1.40 -4.51
N ALA A 84 -10.37 0.55 -3.66
CA ALA A 84 -10.87 0.31 -2.31
C ALA A 84 -10.74 1.54 -1.40
N LEU A 85 -9.66 2.30 -1.55
CA LEU A 85 -9.42 3.57 -0.86
C LEU A 85 -10.43 4.64 -1.30
N GLU A 86 -10.73 4.72 -2.60
CA GLU A 86 -11.71 5.65 -3.15
C GLU A 86 -13.15 5.30 -2.72
N ALA A 87 -13.49 4.01 -2.71
CA ALA A 87 -14.79 3.54 -2.23
C ALA A 87 -14.98 3.91 -0.75
N TYR A 88 -13.98 3.62 0.09
CA TYR A 88 -14.01 3.97 1.50
C TYR A 88 -14.11 5.49 1.75
N ALA A 89 -13.36 6.31 1.01
CA ALA A 89 -13.46 7.77 1.12
C ALA A 89 -14.84 8.32 0.72
N ARG A 90 -15.49 7.67 -0.26
CA ARG A 90 -16.86 8.03 -0.68
C ARG A 90 -17.88 7.70 0.41
N ASP A 91 -17.73 6.59 1.11
CA ASP A 91 -18.63 6.19 2.20
C ASP A 91 -18.49 7.09 3.45
N LEU A 92 -17.39 7.85 3.55
CA LEU A 92 -17.11 8.82 4.63
C LEU A 92 -17.68 10.23 4.39
N SER A 93 -18.13 10.55 3.16
CA SER A 93 -18.61 11.88 2.75
C SER A 93 -20.12 12.04 2.91
#